data_AF-A0AAX1D5Z6-F1
#
_entry.id   AF-A0AAX1D5Z6-F1
#
_cell.length_a   1.000
_cell.length_b   1.000
_cell.length_c   1.000
_cell.angle_alpha   90.00
_cell.angle_beta   90.00
_cell.angle_gamma   90.00
#
_symmetry.space_group_name_H-M   'P 1'
#
loop_
_entity.id
_entity.type
_entity.pdbx_description
1 polymer ?
#
loop_
_entity_poly.entity_id
_entity_poly.type
_entity_poly.pdbx_seq_one_letter_code
_entity_poly.pdbx_strand_id
1 'polypeptide(L)'
;MPLPTPPQAHLAAHRLRLVFCCIAALLWLACAPAAQAFDRQAQTQRYQQWLDQFERNLRQLAAVPDATDADVERIFADTVVPSSRAVGFVRELAARPAGSVSGEIVFQGPARLLVGVLRQSVVAGDGGPYTDTPPGKAPLTLRAWYLHVDGGGELERLFNDPEAYKPYRLPADGTLERGVYPFLVFEDGPRLRLGAMTREYWNVVRFLDDLQHG
;
A
#
# COMPACT_ATOMS: atom_id res chain seq x y z
N MET A 1 53.02 -4.87 58.82
CA MET A 1 52.17 -5.10 57.64
C MET A 1 51.25 -3.89 57.49
N PRO A 2 51.31 -3.10 56.41
CA PRO A 2 50.39 -1.98 56.23
C PRO A 2 49.09 -2.48 55.57
N LEU A 3 47.96 -2.10 56.16
CA LEU A 3 46.61 -2.28 55.60
C LEU A 3 46.46 -1.40 54.34
N PRO A 4 45.87 -1.89 53.24
CA PRO A 4 45.62 -1.06 52.07
C PRO A 4 44.55 0.00 52.38
N THR A 5 44.82 1.22 51.94
CA THR A 5 43.99 2.41 52.13
C THR A 5 42.69 2.36 51.31
N PRO A 6 41.58 2.97 51.80
CA PRO A 6 40.23 2.79 51.25
C PRO A 6 39.85 3.50 49.92
N PRO A 7 40.59 4.44 49.29
CA PRO A 7 40.06 5.13 48.10
C PRO A 7 40.12 4.29 46.81
N GLN A 8 40.88 3.19 46.78
CA GLN A 8 41.06 2.37 45.57
C GLN A 8 39.89 1.39 45.32
N ALA A 9 39.25 0.91 46.38
CA ALA A 9 38.14 -0.05 46.28
C ALA A 9 36.87 0.59 45.68
N HIS A 10 36.60 1.86 46.00
CA HIS A 10 35.45 2.59 45.46
C HIS A 10 35.60 2.88 43.96
N LEU A 11 36.80 3.26 43.51
CA LEU A 11 37.10 3.46 42.09
C LEU A 11 36.99 2.16 41.28
N ALA A 12 37.46 1.03 41.83
CA ALA A 12 37.33 -0.27 41.21
C ALA A 12 35.86 -0.72 41.10
N ALA A 13 35.07 -0.52 42.17
CA ALA A 13 33.64 -0.83 42.17
C ALA A 13 32.84 0.04 41.19
N HIS A 14 33.18 1.33 41.05
CA HIS A 14 32.55 2.21 40.07
C HIS A 14 32.91 1.83 38.63
N ARG A 15 34.16 1.45 38.35
CA ARG A 15 34.57 0.96 37.03
C ARG A 15 33.87 -0.35 36.68
N LEU A 16 33.74 -1.27 37.63
CA LEU A 16 33.02 -2.53 37.43
C LEU A 16 31.53 -2.28 37.13
N ARG A 17 30.88 -1.36 37.85
CA ARG A 17 29.49 -0.98 37.60
C ARG A 17 29.29 -0.33 36.23
N LEU A 18 30.21 0.55 35.82
CA LEU A 18 30.18 1.15 34.48
C LEU A 18 30.33 0.10 33.37
N VAL A 19 31.26 -0.83 33.53
CA VAL A 19 31.43 -1.95 32.58
C VAL A 19 30.17 -2.80 32.49
N PHE A 20 29.55 -3.14 33.62
CA PHE A 20 28.29 -3.88 33.62
C PHE A 20 27.14 -3.10 32.98
N CYS A 21 27.02 -1.79 33.22
CA CYS A 21 26.03 -0.94 32.57
C CYS A 21 26.25 -0.85 31.05
N CYS A 22 27.51 -0.73 30.59
CA CYS A 22 27.84 -0.73 29.17
C CYS A 22 27.53 -2.08 28.51
N ILE A 23 27.88 -3.19 29.15
CA ILE A 23 27.55 -4.54 28.66
C ILE A 23 26.04 -4.74 28.60
N ALA A 24 25.31 -4.32 29.64
CA ALA A 24 23.85 -4.40 29.65
C ALA A 24 23.23 -3.56 28.53
N ALA A 25 23.71 -2.33 28.29
CA ALA A 25 23.24 -1.48 27.21
C ALA A 25 23.54 -2.07 25.82
N LEU A 26 24.73 -2.66 25.62
CA LEU A 26 25.11 -3.33 24.37
C LEU A 26 24.27 -4.59 24.12
N LEU A 27 23.98 -5.38 25.16
CA LEU A 27 23.09 -6.54 25.07
C LEU A 27 21.65 -6.12 24.79
N TRP A 28 21.20 -4.99 25.33
CA TRP A 28 19.87 -4.45 25.05
C TRP A 28 19.73 -3.95 23.60
N LEU A 29 20.76 -3.31 23.07
CA LEU A 29 20.84 -2.91 21.66
C LEU A 29 20.93 -4.11 20.71
N ALA A 30 21.61 -5.18 21.11
CA ALA A 30 21.70 -6.42 20.34
C ALA A 30 20.40 -7.25 20.34
N CYS A 31 19.55 -7.08 21.35
CA CYS A 31 18.21 -7.68 21.44
C CYS A 31 17.10 -6.79 20.87
N ALA A 32 17.42 -5.59 20.37
CA ALA A 32 16.44 -4.81 19.63
C ALA A 32 16.04 -5.63 18.38
N PRO A 33 14.74 -5.88 18.16
CA PRO A 33 14.31 -6.55 16.94
C PRO A 33 14.83 -5.71 15.77
N ALA A 34 15.68 -6.30 14.93
CA ALA A 34 16.04 -5.68 13.66
C ALA A 34 14.72 -5.34 12.96
N ALA A 35 14.54 -4.07 12.58
CA ALA A 35 13.39 -3.67 11.79
C ALA A 35 13.33 -4.64 10.60
N GLN A 36 12.32 -5.52 10.59
CA GLN A 36 12.21 -6.53 9.56
C GLN A 36 12.06 -5.79 8.25
N ALA A 37 13.04 -5.95 7.36
CA ALA A 37 13.00 -5.35 6.04
C ALA A 37 11.68 -5.75 5.38
N PHE A 38 11.03 -4.79 4.71
CA PHE A 38 9.76 -5.02 4.04
C PHE A 38 9.92 -6.12 2.99
N ASP A 39 9.31 -7.28 3.23
CA ASP A 39 9.38 -8.42 2.30
C ASP A 39 8.45 -8.17 1.10
N ARG A 40 9.01 -7.52 0.08
CA ARG A 40 8.32 -7.19 -1.17
C ARG A 40 7.76 -8.42 -1.87
N GLN A 41 8.43 -9.56 -1.80
CA GLN A 41 7.96 -10.78 -2.44
C GLN A 41 6.73 -11.32 -1.73
N ALA A 42 6.79 -11.44 -0.40
CA ALA A 42 5.63 -11.87 0.38
C ALA A 42 4.43 -10.91 0.24
N GLN A 43 4.68 -9.59 0.24
CA GLN A 43 3.59 -8.63 0.04
C GLN A 43 3.03 -8.66 -1.38
N THR A 44 3.86 -8.91 -2.40
CA THR A 44 3.38 -9.09 -3.78
C THR A 44 2.52 -10.34 -3.90
N GLN A 45 2.89 -11.45 -3.27
CA GLN A 45 2.04 -12.65 -3.23
C GLN A 45 0.70 -12.38 -2.55
N ARG A 46 0.73 -11.65 -1.42
CA ARG A 46 -0.48 -11.25 -0.70
C ARG A 46 -1.38 -10.32 -1.53
N TYR A 47 -0.78 -9.39 -2.26
CA TYR A 47 -1.47 -8.52 -3.21
C TYR A 47 -2.13 -9.33 -4.35
N GLN A 48 -1.42 -10.29 -4.93
CA GLN A 48 -1.96 -11.15 -5.99
C GLN A 48 -3.16 -11.99 -5.51
N GLN A 49 -3.07 -12.58 -4.32
CA GLN A 49 -4.18 -13.31 -3.70
C GLN A 49 -5.40 -12.42 -3.49
N TRP A 50 -5.18 -11.18 -3.03
CA TRP A 50 -6.24 -10.18 -2.91
C TRP A 50 -6.86 -9.85 -4.26
N LEU A 51 -6.04 -9.62 -5.30
CA LEU A 51 -6.51 -9.25 -6.64
C LEU A 51 -7.38 -10.35 -7.24
N ASP A 52 -6.97 -11.62 -7.12
CA ASP A 52 -7.75 -12.77 -7.58
C ASP A 52 -9.15 -12.80 -6.96
N GLN A 53 -9.24 -12.51 -5.65
CA GLN A 53 -10.52 -12.44 -4.94
C GLN A 53 -11.32 -11.20 -5.33
N PHE A 54 -10.66 -10.05 -5.47
CA PHE A 54 -11.28 -8.79 -5.87
C PHE A 54 -11.93 -8.90 -7.26
N GLU A 55 -11.27 -9.56 -8.21
CA GLU A 55 -11.83 -9.83 -9.54
C GLU A 55 -13.03 -10.79 -9.51
N ARG A 56 -13.02 -11.80 -8.63
CA ARG A 56 -14.22 -12.64 -8.40
C ARG A 56 -15.37 -11.81 -7.86
N ASN A 57 -15.11 -10.92 -6.93
CA ASN A 57 -16.10 -10.02 -6.35
C ASN A 57 -16.65 -9.03 -7.40
N LEU A 58 -15.82 -8.48 -8.28
CA LEU A 58 -16.27 -7.64 -9.41
C LEU A 58 -17.21 -8.39 -10.35
N ARG A 59 -16.90 -9.65 -10.68
CA ARG A 59 -17.79 -10.49 -11.52
C ARG A 59 -19.13 -10.77 -10.83
N GLN A 60 -19.13 -10.97 -9.51
CA GLN A 60 -20.37 -11.14 -8.74
C GLN A 60 -21.20 -9.86 -8.72
N LEU A 61 -20.55 -8.71 -8.50
CA LEU A 61 -21.22 -7.41 -8.46
C LEU A 61 -21.83 -7.03 -9.81
N ALA A 62 -21.18 -7.37 -10.93
CA ALA A 62 -21.71 -7.13 -12.27
C ALA A 62 -23.03 -7.87 -12.55
N ALA A 63 -23.35 -8.91 -11.77
CA ALA A 63 -24.63 -9.64 -11.84
C ALA A 63 -25.72 -9.02 -10.94
N VAL A 64 -25.42 -7.96 -10.19
CA VAL A 64 -26.36 -7.26 -9.31
C VAL A 64 -26.80 -5.95 -9.96
N PRO A 65 -28.03 -5.85 -10.47
CA PRO A 65 -28.58 -4.61 -10.98
C PRO A 65 -28.65 -3.55 -9.87
N ASP A 66 -28.35 -2.29 -10.22
CA ASP A 66 -28.48 -1.14 -9.32
C ASP A 66 -27.82 -1.33 -7.94
N ALA A 67 -26.62 -1.94 -7.93
CA ALA A 67 -25.93 -2.32 -6.71
C ALA A 67 -25.73 -1.14 -5.73
N THR A 68 -26.03 -1.39 -4.45
CA THR A 68 -25.89 -0.42 -3.36
C THR A 68 -24.52 -0.53 -2.67
N ASP A 69 -24.17 0.45 -1.83
CA ASP A 69 -22.98 0.35 -0.97
C ASP A 69 -23.03 -0.90 -0.07
N ALA A 70 -24.21 -1.29 0.42
CA ALA A 70 -24.39 -2.49 1.22
C ALA A 70 -24.14 -3.78 0.43
N ASP A 71 -24.48 -3.80 -0.87
CA ASP A 71 -24.14 -4.93 -1.75
C ASP A 71 -22.64 -5.03 -1.96
N VAL A 72 -21.95 -3.90 -2.15
CA VAL A 72 -20.50 -3.87 -2.25
C VAL A 72 -19.86 -4.37 -0.95
N GLU A 73 -20.26 -3.86 0.21
CA GLU A 73 -19.71 -4.29 1.50
C GLU A 73 -19.95 -5.79 1.77
N ARG A 74 -21.11 -6.32 1.36
CA ARG A 74 -21.42 -7.75 1.46
C ARG A 74 -20.57 -8.60 0.52
N ILE A 75 -20.46 -8.21 -0.76
CA ILE A 75 -19.75 -8.99 -1.79
C ILE A 75 -18.22 -8.92 -1.59
N PHE A 76 -17.71 -7.76 -1.16
CA PHE A 76 -16.27 -7.48 -1.01
C PHE A 76 -15.82 -7.51 0.46
N ALA A 77 -16.54 -8.20 1.35
CA ALA A 77 -16.23 -8.23 2.79
C ALA A 77 -14.76 -8.59 3.12
N ASP A 78 -14.13 -9.39 2.24
CA ASP A 78 -12.75 -9.86 2.35
C ASP A 78 -11.73 -9.07 1.51
N THR A 79 -12.17 -8.11 0.70
CA THR A 79 -11.30 -7.39 -0.26
C THR A 79 -11.46 -5.88 -0.23
N VAL A 80 -12.49 -5.33 0.43
CA VAL A 80 -12.73 -3.90 0.60
C VAL A 80 -13.03 -3.62 2.07
N VAL A 81 -12.50 -2.52 2.59
CA VAL A 81 -12.78 -2.08 3.96
C VAL A 81 -14.19 -1.49 4.01
N PRO A 82 -15.08 -1.96 4.92
CA PRO A 82 -16.42 -1.37 5.06
C PRO A 82 -16.37 0.12 5.36
N SER A 83 -17.35 0.87 4.84
CA SER A 83 -17.48 2.33 5.00
C SER A 83 -16.24 3.15 4.56
N SER A 84 -15.34 2.56 3.79
CA SER A 84 -14.19 3.24 3.21
C SER A 84 -14.52 3.89 1.86
N ARG A 85 -13.63 4.74 1.34
CA ARG A 85 -13.80 5.33 0.00
C ARG A 85 -13.79 4.30 -1.13
N ALA A 86 -13.18 3.14 -0.92
CA ALA A 86 -13.18 2.06 -1.89
C ALA A 86 -14.58 1.48 -2.15
N VAL A 87 -15.51 1.55 -1.18
CA VAL A 87 -16.91 1.10 -1.38
C VAL A 87 -17.58 1.90 -2.50
N GLY A 88 -17.57 3.23 -2.37
CA GLY A 88 -18.14 4.12 -3.38
C GLY A 88 -17.44 4.00 -4.72
N PHE A 89 -16.11 3.90 -4.71
CA PHE A 89 -15.32 3.68 -5.93
C PHE A 89 -15.70 2.39 -6.66
N VAL A 90 -15.84 1.26 -5.97
CA VAL A 90 -16.23 -0.02 -6.58
C VAL A 90 -17.65 0.02 -7.13
N ARG A 91 -18.58 0.67 -6.41
CA ARG A 91 -19.95 0.87 -6.90
C ARG A 91 -19.96 1.68 -8.20
N GLU A 92 -19.24 2.80 -8.23
CA GLU A 92 -19.11 3.65 -9.42
C GLU A 92 -18.44 2.91 -10.57
N LEU A 93 -17.42 2.09 -10.28
CA LEU A 93 -16.73 1.28 -11.28
C LEU A 93 -17.67 0.27 -11.94
N ALA A 94 -18.51 -0.40 -11.15
CA ALA A 94 -19.46 -1.40 -11.64
C ALA A 94 -20.65 -0.81 -12.40
N ALA A 95 -21.03 0.43 -12.12
CA ALA A 95 -22.12 1.13 -12.81
C ALA A 95 -21.76 1.58 -14.24
N ARG A 96 -20.48 1.57 -14.63
CA ARG A 96 -20.05 2.01 -15.97
C ARG A 96 -20.25 0.89 -17.01
N PRO A 97 -20.86 1.18 -18.17
CA PRO A 97 -21.06 0.19 -19.22
C PRO A 97 -19.74 -0.40 -19.73
N ALA A 98 -19.69 -1.71 -19.96
CA ALA A 98 -18.65 -2.31 -20.80
C ALA A 98 -18.95 -1.94 -22.27
N GLY A 99 -18.11 -1.12 -22.90
CA GLY A 99 -18.30 -0.72 -24.31
C GLY A 99 -18.41 -1.93 -25.26
N SER A 100 -19.17 -1.81 -26.34
CA SER A 100 -19.40 -2.85 -27.35
C SER A 100 -18.25 -2.99 -28.37
N VAL A 101 -18.15 -4.15 -29.04
CA VAL A 101 -16.99 -4.71 -29.77
C VAL A 101 -16.94 -4.36 -31.27
N SER A 102 -15.75 -3.97 -31.76
CA SER A 102 -15.12 -4.53 -32.97
C SER A 102 -13.65 -4.08 -33.15
N GLY A 103 -12.73 -5.03 -33.30
CA GLY A 103 -11.39 -4.82 -33.89
C GLY A 103 -10.21 -4.70 -32.91
N GLU A 104 -9.17 -5.50 -33.18
CA GLU A 104 -7.88 -5.70 -32.49
C GLU A 104 -7.34 -4.60 -31.53
N ILE A 105 -7.02 -5.06 -30.31
CA ILE A 105 -6.57 -4.39 -29.07
C ILE A 105 -7.70 -3.71 -28.29
N VAL A 106 -8.32 -4.48 -27.38
CA VAL A 106 -9.62 -4.19 -26.75
C VAL A 106 -9.50 -4.20 -25.21
N PHE A 107 -9.30 -3.05 -24.57
CA PHE A 107 -9.59 -2.89 -23.12
C PHE A 107 -10.93 -2.17 -22.94
N GLN A 108 -12.03 -2.89 -23.12
CA GLN A 108 -13.39 -2.35 -23.02
C GLN A 108 -13.81 -1.98 -21.59
N GLY A 109 -13.84 -0.68 -21.31
CA GLY A 109 -14.47 -0.07 -20.13
C GLY A 109 -13.47 0.19 -18.99
N PRO A 110 -13.68 1.27 -18.19
CA PRO A 110 -12.76 1.66 -17.10
C PRO A 110 -12.46 0.55 -16.08
N ALA A 111 -13.40 -0.37 -15.86
CA ALA A 111 -13.22 -1.53 -14.98
C ALA A 111 -12.19 -2.54 -15.53
N ARG A 112 -12.23 -2.84 -16.84
CA ARG A 112 -11.28 -3.80 -17.44
C ARG A 112 -9.88 -3.21 -17.50
N LEU A 113 -9.77 -1.92 -17.83
CA LEU A 113 -8.48 -1.23 -17.81
C LEU A 113 -7.89 -1.23 -16.40
N LEU A 114 -8.67 -0.83 -15.39
CA LEU A 114 -8.21 -0.84 -14.00
C LEU A 114 -7.72 -2.23 -13.58
N VAL A 115 -8.48 -3.29 -13.86
CA VAL A 115 -8.07 -4.67 -13.54
C VAL A 115 -6.79 -5.05 -14.29
N GLY A 116 -6.65 -4.62 -15.55
CA GLY A 116 -5.40 -4.77 -16.31
C GLY A 116 -4.21 -4.11 -15.61
N VAL A 117 -4.36 -2.86 -15.19
CA VAL A 117 -3.31 -2.11 -14.47
C VAL A 117 -2.98 -2.77 -13.13
N LEU A 118 -3.99 -3.22 -12.39
CA LEU A 118 -3.81 -3.97 -11.15
C LEU A 118 -3.02 -5.28 -11.37
N ARG A 119 -3.30 -6.02 -12.43
CA ARG A 119 -2.56 -7.25 -12.77
C ARG A 119 -1.10 -6.99 -13.12
N GLN A 120 -0.82 -5.84 -13.75
CA GLN A 120 0.55 -5.41 -14.07
C GLN A 120 1.26 -4.74 -12.89
N SER A 121 0.60 -4.67 -11.73
CA SER A 121 1.18 -4.06 -10.54
C SER A 121 1.86 -5.07 -9.64
N VAL A 122 3.01 -4.69 -9.08
CA VAL A 122 3.70 -5.40 -8.01
C VAL A 122 3.97 -4.46 -6.85
N VAL A 123 4.09 -5.01 -5.63
CA VAL A 123 4.34 -4.19 -4.45
C VAL A 123 5.78 -3.69 -4.47
N ALA A 124 5.95 -2.37 -4.50
CA ALA A 124 7.25 -1.71 -4.62
C ALA A 124 7.86 -1.38 -3.26
N GLY A 125 7.04 -0.99 -2.28
CA GLY A 125 7.50 -0.58 -0.96
C GLY A 125 6.36 -0.25 0.01
N ASP A 126 6.72 -0.03 1.26
CA ASP A 126 5.80 0.33 2.33
C ASP A 126 5.71 1.85 2.49
N GLY A 127 4.52 2.43 2.36
CA GLY A 127 4.28 3.84 2.63
C GLY A 127 3.94 4.14 4.10
N GLY A 128 3.81 3.12 4.95
CA GLY A 128 3.48 3.29 6.36
C GLY A 128 2.02 3.67 6.63
N PRO A 129 1.69 4.11 7.86
CA PRO A 129 0.33 4.42 8.26
C PRO A 129 -0.32 5.52 7.41
N TYR A 130 -1.60 5.32 7.07
CA TYR A 130 -2.43 6.27 6.33
C TYR A 130 -3.74 6.50 7.06
N THR A 131 -4.05 7.74 7.42
CA THR A 131 -5.37 8.08 7.94
C THR A 131 -6.29 8.44 6.80
N ASP A 132 -7.29 7.59 6.55
CA ASP A 132 -8.36 7.85 5.60
C ASP A 132 -9.54 8.54 6.28
N THR A 133 -10.15 9.51 5.60
CA THR A 133 -11.30 10.27 6.12
C THR A 133 -12.45 10.23 5.10
N PRO A 134 -13.19 9.11 5.01
CA PRO A 134 -14.32 9.01 4.09
C PRO A 134 -15.43 10.03 4.44
N PRO A 135 -16.07 10.67 3.44
CA PRO A 135 -17.09 11.69 3.70
C PRO A 135 -18.24 11.15 4.56
N GLY A 136 -18.56 11.85 5.64
CA GLY A 136 -19.66 11.48 6.54
C GLY A 136 -19.43 10.19 7.36
N LYS A 137 -18.19 9.69 7.43
CA LYS A 137 -17.82 8.48 8.18
C LYS A 137 -16.70 8.76 9.18
N ALA A 138 -16.48 7.83 10.10
CA ALA A 138 -15.35 7.91 11.02
C ALA A 138 -14.01 7.72 10.27
N PRO A 139 -12.92 8.36 10.71
CA PRO A 139 -11.59 8.12 10.15
C PRO A 139 -11.18 6.65 10.29
N LEU A 140 -10.44 6.15 9.29
CA LEU A 140 -9.88 4.80 9.27
C LEU A 140 -8.36 4.88 9.32
N THR A 141 -7.74 3.99 10.08
CA THR A 141 -6.29 3.80 10.06
C THR A 141 -5.96 2.65 9.11
N LEU A 142 -5.30 3.00 8.01
CA LEU A 142 -4.90 2.10 6.94
C LEU A 142 -3.37 2.13 6.80
N ARG A 143 -2.85 1.41 5.81
CA ARG A 143 -1.45 1.43 5.42
C ARG A 143 -1.32 1.72 3.92
N ALA A 144 -0.43 2.63 3.55
CA ALA A 144 -0.11 2.92 2.17
C ALA A 144 0.87 1.89 1.64
N TRP A 145 0.59 1.30 0.47
CA TRP A 145 1.47 0.37 -0.23
C TRP A 145 1.82 0.98 -1.58
N TYR A 146 3.09 1.26 -1.83
CA TYR A 146 3.54 1.70 -3.15
C TYR A 146 3.48 0.53 -4.13
N LEU A 147 2.99 0.79 -5.34
CA LEU A 147 2.95 -0.21 -6.41
C LEU A 147 3.73 0.26 -7.61
N HIS A 148 4.58 -0.63 -8.11
CA HIS A 148 5.19 -0.47 -9.42
C HIS A 148 4.23 -1.06 -10.46
N VAL A 149 3.96 -0.33 -11.52
CA VAL A 149 3.13 -0.79 -12.64
C VAL A 149 4.02 -1.00 -13.84
N ASP A 150 4.04 -2.22 -14.38
CA ASP A 150 4.67 -2.47 -15.68
C ASP A 150 3.74 -1.99 -16.80
N GLY A 151 4.14 -0.89 -17.44
CA GLY A 151 3.40 -0.29 -18.55
C GLY A 151 4.09 -0.42 -19.90
N GLY A 152 5.09 -1.31 -20.04
CA GLY A 152 5.79 -1.52 -21.32
C GLY A 152 6.54 -0.29 -21.85
N GLY A 153 6.98 0.61 -20.96
CA GLY A 153 7.70 1.85 -21.30
C GLY A 153 6.82 3.09 -21.51
N GLU A 154 5.52 2.92 -21.80
CA GLU A 154 4.60 4.06 -22.05
C GLU A 154 4.45 4.97 -20.82
N LEU A 155 4.51 4.38 -19.62
CA LEU A 155 4.39 5.10 -18.35
C LEU A 155 5.60 6.01 -18.05
N GLU A 156 6.73 5.85 -18.74
CA GLU A 156 7.89 6.73 -18.54
C GLU A 156 7.55 8.19 -18.80
N ARG A 157 6.69 8.48 -19.80
CA ARG A 157 6.25 9.85 -20.08
C ARG A 157 5.47 10.44 -18.90
N LEU A 158 4.58 9.65 -18.31
CA LEU A 158 3.80 10.05 -17.14
C LEU A 158 4.71 10.26 -15.92
N PHE A 159 5.64 9.34 -15.67
CA PHE A 159 6.53 9.41 -14.51
C PHE A 159 7.57 10.53 -14.62
N ASN A 160 7.91 10.95 -15.84
CA ASN A 160 8.79 12.09 -16.09
C ASN A 160 8.05 13.44 -16.17
N ASP A 161 6.72 13.46 -16.09
CA ASP A 161 5.93 14.68 -16.06
C ASP A 161 5.92 15.28 -14.64
N PRO A 162 6.53 16.47 -14.41
CA PRO A 162 6.60 17.11 -13.09
C PRO A 162 5.23 17.60 -12.58
N GLU A 163 4.23 17.73 -13.44
CA GLU A 163 2.85 18.02 -13.04
C GLU A 163 2.16 16.77 -12.47
N ALA A 164 2.54 15.59 -12.96
CA ALA A 164 2.03 14.30 -12.49
C ALA A 164 2.78 13.77 -11.25
N TYR A 165 4.13 13.78 -11.27
CA TYR A 165 4.99 13.26 -10.20
C TYR A 165 6.20 14.16 -9.87
N LYS A 166 6.59 14.26 -8.59
CA LYS A 166 7.56 15.25 -8.08
C LYS A 166 8.73 14.67 -7.26
N PRO A 167 9.94 14.61 -7.84
CA PRO A 167 10.21 13.75 -8.99
C PRO A 167 9.74 12.31 -8.71
N TYR A 168 9.54 11.51 -9.76
CA TYR A 168 9.20 10.10 -9.59
C TYR A 168 10.32 9.33 -8.88
N ARG A 169 10.04 8.88 -7.65
CA ARG A 169 10.96 8.07 -6.84
C ARG A 169 10.18 7.27 -5.82
N LEU A 170 10.67 6.07 -5.49
CA LEU A 170 10.15 5.30 -4.38
C LEU A 170 10.67 5.90 -3.06
N PRO A 171 9.79 6.31 -2.12
CA PRO A 171 10.20 6.76 -0.79
C PRO A 171 10.78 5.63 0.07
N ALA A 172 11.39 6.01 1.19
CA ALA A 172 11.87 5.03 2.17
C ALA A 172 10.69 4.27 2.80
N ASP A 173 10.93 3.00 3.15
CA ASP A 173 9.90 2.16 3.78
C ASP A 173 9.34 2.81 5.06
N GLY A 174 8.02 2.73 5.21
CA GLY A 174 7.28 3.36 6.31
C GLY A 174 7.05 4.86 6.12
N THR A 175 7.46 5.46 4.99
CA THR A 175 7.32 6.90 4.73
C THR A 175 6.37 7.16 3.57
N LEU A 176 5.27 7.86 3.86
CA LEU A 176 4.34 8.31 2.85
C LEU A 176 4.76 9.66 2.28
N GLU A 177 4.93 9.73 0.96
CA GLU A 177 5.10 10.97 0.21
C GLU A 177 4.10 11.00 -0.95
N ARG A 178 3.33 12.08 -1.04
CA ARG A 178 2.27 12.23 -2.05
C ARG A 178 2.85 12.73 -3.37
N GLY A 179 2.30 12.23 -4.48
CA GLY A 179 2.70 12.67 -5.81
C GLY A 179 4.13 12.29 -6.20
N VAL A 180 4.74 11.28 -5.61
CA VAL A 180 6.09 10.83 -5.99
C VAL A 180 6.12 9.40 -6.53
N TYR A 181 5.10 8.60 -6.22
CA TYR A 181 4.97 7.22 -6.67
C TYR A 181 3.50 6.75 -6.56
N PRO A 182 2.98 5.87 -7.44
CA PRO A 182 1.67 5.26 -7.30
C PRO A 182 1.55 4.44 -6.02
N PHE A 183 0.42 4.54 -5.32
CA PHE A 183 0.16 3.71 -4.15
C PHE A 183 -1.32 3.42 -3.98
N LEU A 184 -1.65 2.32 -3.31
CA LEU A 184 -2.99 2.02 -2.83
C LEU A 184 -2.98 2.05 -1.31
N VAL A 185 -4.16 2.13 -0.69
CA VAL A 185 -4.26 2.06 0.78
C VAL A 185 -5.09 0.85 1.17
N PHE A 186 -4.54 0.06 2.08
CA PHE A 186 -5.12 -1.20 2.54
C PHE A 186 -5.27 -1.19 4.06
N GLU A 187 -6.19 -2.00 4.58
CA GLU A 187 -6.21 -2.31 6.00
C GLU A 187 -4.99 -3.13 6.41
N ASP A 188 -4.37 -2.73 7.52
CA ASP A 188 -3.26 -3.43 8.15
C ASP A 188 -3.78 -4.58 9.04
N GLY A 189 -4.19 -5.68 8.40
CA GLY A 189 -4.73 -6.87 9.06
C GLY A 189 -4.24 -8.17 8.42
N PRO A 190 -4.72 -9.35 8.85
CA PRO A 190 -4.37 -10.62 8.22
C PRO A 190 -4.97 -10.79 6.81
N ARG A 191 -6.13 -10.16 6.55
CA ARG A 191 -6.74 -10.09 5.22
C ARG A 191 -6.41 -8.73 4.61
N LEU A 192 -5.90 -8.72 3.37
CA LEU A 192 -5.66 -7.47 2.67
C LEU A 192 -7.00 -6.95 2.15
N ARG A 193 -7.39 -5.73 2.56
CA ARG A 193 -8.65 -5.10 2.14
C ARG A 193 -8.40 -3.69 1.68
N LEU A 194 -8.86 -3.34 0.49
CA LEU A 194 -8.68 -2.02 -0.11
C LEU A 194 -9.54 -1.00 0.63
N GLY A 195 -8.93 0.08 1.13
CA GLY A 195 -9.64 1.19 1.74
C GLY A 195 -9.88 2.37 0.79
N ALA A 196 -8.95 2.61 -0.14
CA ALA A 196 -9.15 3.63 -1.17
C ALA A 196 -8.24 3.41 -2.39
N MET A 197 -8.77 3.80 -3.54
CA MET A 197 -7.98 4.09 -4.74
C MET A 197 -7.40 5.50 -4.59
N THR A 198 -6.10 5.67 -4.75
CA THR A 198 -5.47 6.99 -4.60
C THR A 198 -5.45 7.73 -5.92
N ARG A 199 -5.33 9.06 -5.85
CA ARG A 199 -5.16 9.91 -7.05
C ARG A 199 -3.91 9.51 -7.83
N GLU A 200 -2.82 9.21 -7.12
CA GLU A 200 -1.55 8.83 -7.69
C GLU A 200 -1.65 7.53 -8.49
N TYR A 201 -2.40 6.53 -8.01
CA TYR A 201 -2.63 5.31 -8.79
C TYR A 201 -3.64 5.54 -9.93
N TRP A 202 -4.70 6.31 -9.67
CA TRP A 202 -5.71 6.63 -10.68
C TRP A 202 -5.14 7.43 -11.87
N ASN A 203 -4.11 8.26 -11.64
CA ASN A 203 -3.39 8.95 -12.72
C ASN A 203 -2.77 7.97 -13.73
N VAL A 204 -2.24 6.83 -13.26
CA VAL A 204 -1.70 5.78 -14.14
C VAL A 204 -2.80 5.19 -15.01
N VAL A 205 -3.94 4.83 -14.40
CA VAL A 205 -5.09 4.27 -15.11
C VAL A 205 -5.60 5.25 -16.16
N ARG A 206 -5.80 6.52 -15.79
CA ARG A 206 -6.26 7.57 -16.71
C ARG A 206 -5.30 7.81 -17.85
N PHE A 207 -4.00 7.87 -17.59
CA PHE A 207 -3.00 8.06 -18.64
C PHE A 207 -3.04 6.91 -19.67
N LEU A 208 -3.15 5.66 -19.20
CA LEU A 208 -3.27 4.51 -20.10
C LEU A 208 -4.60 4.50 -20.87
N ASP A 209 -5.68 5.01 -20.28
CA ASP A 209 -6.98 5.19 -20.95
C ASP A 209 -6.87 6.25 -22.05
N ASP A 210 -6.24 7.39 -21.74
CA ASP A 210 -6.04 8.50 -22.68
C ASP A 210 -5.20 8.07 -23.90
N LEU A 211 -4.18 7.22 -23.70
CA LEU A 211 -3.37 6.65 -24.78
C LEU A 211 -4.17 5.73 -25.73
N GLN A 212 -5.30 5.16 -25.29
CA GLN A 212 -6.13 4.28 -26.12
C GLN A 212 -7.15 5.04 -26.96
N HIS A 213 -7.47 6.28 -26.58
CA HIS A 213 -8.53 7.08 -27.21
C HIS A 213 -8.00 8.35 -27.92
N GLY A 214 -6.70 8.64 -27.81
CA GLY A 214 -6.00 9.72 -28.52
C GLY A 214 -5.23 9.23 -29.74
#